data_AF-A0A097ELW1-F1
#
_entry.id   AF-A0A097ELW1-F1
#
_cell.length_a   1.000
_cell.length_b   1.000
_cell.length_c   1.000
_cell.angle_alpha   90.00
_cell.angle_beta   90.00
_cell.angle_gamma   90.00
#
_symmetry.space_group_name_H-M   'P 1'
#
loop_
_entity.id
_entity.type
_entity.pdbx_description
1 polymer ?
#
loop_
_entity_poly.entity_id
_entity_poly.type
_entity_poly.pdbx_seq_one_letter_code
_entity_poly.pdbx_strand_id
1 'polypeptide(L)'
;MVDFLAKNQNWAKVTPWAGIIFLILLVSNFSVYDPHFWGLINIPLYLFHQTEEHYIPGGFKTFMNRVVMNLPEGQEKLTDTKVFWINILMVWLAFAIFGILSFINIGFGLLIIIFSIMNCMTHIAEGVKRKSWNPGLVMASLQFLISLFAAYYVTVHGLDNPVVWWFGTILFSIVAHVLLFKLVMTKD
;
A
#
# COMPACT_ATOMS: atom_id res chain seq x y z
N MET A 1 21.30 -1.44 -12.28
CA MET A 1 20.82 -1.27 -10.88
C MET A 1 19.34 -1.61 -10.75
N VAL A 2 18.46 -0.99 -11.54
CA VAL A 2 17.01 -1.29 -11.56
C VAL A 2 16.73 -2.78 -11.81
N ASP A 3 17.38 -3.40 -12.80
CA ASP A 3 17.18 -4.83 -13.10
C ASP A 3 17.53 -5.74 -11.92
N PHE A 4 18.57 -5.39 -11.16
CA PHE A 4 18.96 -6.15 -9.98
C PHE A 4 17.91 -6.05 -8.87
N LEU A 5 17.39 -4.84 -8.64
CA LEU A 5 16.37 -4.59 -7.64
C LEU A 5 15.06 -5.28 -8.00
N ALA A 6 14.63 -5.21 -9.26
CA ALA A 6 13.41 -5.83 -9.74
C ALA A 6 13.50 -7.36 -9.72
N LYS A 7 14.61 -7.94 -10.18
CA LYS A 7 14.80 -9.39 -10.28
C LYS A 7 14.50 -10.08 -8.96
N ASN A 8 13.61 -11.08 -9.00
CA ASN A 8 13.17 -11.86 -7.84
C ASN A 8 12.70 -10.98 -6.67
N GLN A 9 12.20 -9.78 -6.95
CA GLN A 9 11.75 -8.82 -5.95
C GLN A 9 12.84 -8.48 -4.91
N ASN A 10 14.13 -8.40 -5.31
CA ASN A 10 15.23 -8.10 -4.38
C ASN A 10 15.01 -6.80 -3.58
N TRP A 11 14.34 -5.80 -4.16
CA TRP A 11 13.96 -4.57 -3.48
C TRP A 11 13.13 -4.83 -2.20
N ALA A 12 12.30 -5.88 -2.17
CA ALA A 12 11.43 -6.18 -1.03
C ALA A 12 12.21 -6.60 0.22
N LYS A 13 13.46 -7.06 0.09
CA LYS A 13 14.33 -7.41 1.23
C LYS A 13 14.63 -6.22 2.14
N VAL A 14 14.55 -4.99 1.62
CA VAL A 14 14.74 -3.78 2.43
C VAL A 14 13.49 -3.39 3.22
N THR A 15 12.32 -3.84 2.79
CA THR A 15 11.03 -3.41 3.35
C THR A 15 10.86 -3.69 4.85
N PRO A 16 11.25 -4.84 5.43
CA PRO A 16 11.10 -5.04 6.88
C PRO A 16 12.00 -4.10 7.69
N TRP A 17 13.23 -3.86 7.21
CA TRP A 17 14.18 -2.97 7.87
C TRP A 17 13.74 -1.51 7.78
N ALA A 18 13.30 -1.10 6.60
CA ALA A 18 12.70 0.21 6.40
C ALA A 18 11.45 0.36 7.28
N GLY A 19 10.59 -0.65 7.37
CA GLY A 19 9.38 -0.63 8.21
C GLY A 19 9.71 -0.36 9.68
N ILE A 20 10.73 -1.03 10.21
CA ILE A 20 11.23 -0.79 11.57
C ILE A 20 11.76 0.64 11.72
N ILE A 21 12.59 1.11 10.79
CA ILE A 21 13.16 2.47 10.84
C ILE A 21 12.05 3.52 10.81
N PHE A 22 11.10 3.44 9.88
CA PHE A 22 9.99 4.38 9.78
C PHE A 22 9.07 4.32 10.99
N LEU A 23 8.86 3.14 11.59
CA LEU A 23 8.12 3.01 12.83
C LEU A 23 8.83 3.71 13.99
N ILE A 24 10.14 3.51 14.13
CA ILE A 24 10.96 4.19 15.15
C ILE A 24 10.90 5.71 14.94
N LEU A 25 11.08 6.19 13.72
CA LEU A 25 10.99 7.61 13.40
C LEU A 25 9.60 8.17 13.75
N LEU A 26 8.54 7.44 13.44
CA LEU A 26 7.17 7.87 13.74
C LEU A 26 6.94 8.02 15.25
N VAL A 27 7.25 6.99 16.05
CA VAL A 27 7.03 7.02 17.51
C VAL A 27 7.97 7.99 18.23
N SER A 28 9.13 8.30 17.65
CA SER A 28 10.12 9.21 18.25
C SER A 28 9.80 10.69 17.98
N ASN A 29 9.09 10.99 16.89
CA ASN A 29 8.80 12.37 16.48
C ASN A 29 7.34 12.78 16.73
N PHE A 30 6.41 11.83 16.85
CA PHE A 30 4.99 12.12 17.02
C PHE A 30 4.40 11.35 18.19
N SER A 31 3.60 12.06 18.99
CA SER A 31 2.75 11.43 20.01
C SER A 31 1.56 10.72 19.37
N VAL A 32 1.04 9.66 20.00
CA VAL A 32 -0.21 9.01 19.56
C VAL A 32 -1.43 9.94 19.62
N TYR A 33 -1.30 11.10 20.28
CA TYR A 33 -2.32 12.15 20.31
C TYR A 33 -2.17 13.18 19.17
N ASP A 34 -1.12 13.09 18.37
CA ASP A 34 -0.91 13.95 17.20
C ASP A 34 -1.58 13.32 15.96
N PRO A 35 -2.46 14.03 15.24
CA PRO A 35 -3.03 13.55 13.97
C PRO A 35 -1.98 13.09 12.95
N HIS A 36 -0.77 13.66 12.93
CA HIS A 36 0.30 13.24 12.03
C HIS A 36 0.78 11.82 12.30
N PHE A 37 0.75 11.37 13.57
CA PHE A 37 1.07 9.98 13.90
C PHE A 37 0.17 9.02 13.11
N TRP A 38 -1.14 9.28 13.13
CA TRP A 38 -2.14 8.47 12.44
C TRP A 38 -2.16 8.71 10.93
N GLY A 39 -1.89 9.92 10.47
CA GLY A 39 -1.72 10.21 9.04
C GLY A 39 -0.57 9.43 8.40
N LEU A 40 0.51 9.19 9.15
CA LEU A 40 1.74 8.58 8.63
C LEU A 40 1.95 7.12 9.04
N ILE A 41 1.15 6.55 9.97
CA ILE A 41 1.25 5.15 10.41
C ILE A 41 1.16 4.14 9.26
N ASN A 42 0.47 4.51 8.18
CA ASN A 42 0.34 3.65 7.01
C ASN A 42 1.66 3.44 6.27
N ILE A 43 2.66 4.31 6.41
CA ILE A 43 3.98 4.13 5.79
C ILE A 43 4.69 2.87 6.33
N PRO A 44 4.96 2.73 7.65
CA PRO A 44 5.57 1.52 8.17
C PRO A 44 4.67 0.28 8.02
N LEU A 45 3.34 0.41 8.15
CA LEU A 45 2.44 -0.72 7.94
C LEU A 45 2.51 -1.25 6.51
N TYR A 46 2.54 -0.36 5.51
CA TYR A 46 2.64 -0.76 4.11
C TYR A 46 3.99 -1.42 3.81
N LEU A 47 5.08 -1.00 4.47
CA LEU A 47 6.38 -1.68 4.36
C LEU A 47 6.31 -3.13 4.87
N PHE A 48 5.64 -3.38 5.98
CA PHE A 48 5.42 -4.74 6.49
C PHE A 48 4.45 -5.54 5.60
N HIS A 49 3.42 -4.91 5.05
CA HIS A 49 2.54 -5.53 4.06
C HIS A 49 3.33 -6.02 2.83
N GLN A 50 4.22 -5.18 2.31
CA GLN A 50 5.07 -5.50 1.17
C GLN A 50 6.12 -6.56 1.49
N THR A 51 6.52 -6.67 2.76
CA THR A 51 7.34 -7.79 3.22
C THR A 51 6.60 -9.11 3.03
N GLU A 52 5.35 -9.21 3.50
CA GLU A 52 4.52 -10.42 3.35
C GLU A 52 4.29 -10.76 1.87
N GLU A 53 3.97 -9.73 1.08
CA GLU A 53 3.59 -9.85 -0.33
C GLU A 53 4.75 -10.30 -1.23
N HIS A 54 5.96 -9.76 -1.00
CA HIS A 54 7.08 -9.87 -1.95
C HIS A 54 8.35 -10.51 -1.39
N TYR A 55 8.51 -10.62 -0.07
CA TYR A 55 9.73 -11.17 0.53
C TYR A 55 9.50 -12.42 1.37
N ILE A 56 8.78 -12.33 2.48
CA ILE A 56 8.55 -13.44 3.42
C ILE A 56 7.09 -13.42 3.87
N PRO A 57 6.25 -14.39 3.44
CA PRO A 57 6.58 -15.55 2.61
C PRO A 57 6.75 -15.22 1.12
N GLY A 58 6.29 -14.04 0.67
CA GLY A 58 6.32 -13.65 -0.73
C GLY A 58 5.29 -14.40 -1.59
N GLY A 59 5.48 -14.34 -2.91
CA GLY A 59 4.68 -15.13 -3.87
C GLY A 59 3.52 -14.40 -4.53
N PHE A 60 3.32 -13.10 -4.25
CA PHE A 60 2.23 -12.32 -4.86
C PHE A 60 2.21 -12.37 -6.38
N LYS A 61 3.37 -12.25 -7.04
CA LYS A 61 3.48 -12.36 -8.50
C LYS A 61 2.89 -13.67 -9.01
N THR A 62 3.25 -14.78 -8.37
CA THR A 62 2.77 -16.12 -8.74
C THR A 62 1.28 -16.25 -8.49
N PHE A 63 0.79 -15.77 -7.33
CA PHE A 63 -0.63 -15.75 -7.00
C PHE A 63 -1.43 -14.97 -8.05
N MET A 64 -0.98 -13.77 -8.41
CA MET A 64 -1.66 -12.94 -9.41
C MET A 64 -1.69 -13.61 -10.79
N ASN A 65 -0.56 -14.09 -11.30
CA ASN A 65 -0.51 -14.70 -12.63
C ASN A 65 -1.27 -16.03 -12.70
N ARG A 66 -1.13 -16.90 -11.69
CA ARG A 66 -1.66 -18.29 -11.73
C ARG A 66 -3.07 -18.40 -11.18
N VAL A 67 -3.38 -17.69 -10.09
CA VAL A 67 -4.66 -17.84 -9.38
C VAL A 67 -5.65 -16.76 -9.79
N VAL A 68 -5.21 -15.50 -9.89
CA VAL A 68 -6.10 -14.38 -10.22
C VAL A 68 -6.37 -14.28 -11.72
N MET A 69 -5.31 -14.30 -12.53
CA MET A 69 -5.41 -14.17 -13.99
C MET A 69 -5.55 -15.52 -14.73
N ASN A 70 -5.37 -16.64 -14.01
CA ASN A 70 -5.47 -18.00 -14.56
C ASN A 70 -4.62 -18.20 -15.83
N LEU A 71 -3.38 -17.69 -15.83
CA LEU A 71 -2.46 -17.80 -16.96
C LEU A 71 -1.76 -19.16 -16.96
N PRO A 72 -1.56 -19.79 -18.14
CA PRO A 72 -0.76 -21.00 -18.28
C PRO A 72 0.66 -20.83 -17.71
N GLU A 73 1.25 -21.96 -17.32
CA GLU A 73 2.66 -21.98 -16.92
C GLU A 73 3.55 -21.47 -18.06
N GLY A 74 4.59 -20.70 -17.72
CA GLY A 74 5.43 -20.01 -18.70
C GLY A 74 4.89 -18.67 -19.22
N GLN A 75 3.62 -18.32 -18.96
CA GLN A 75 3.10 -16.98 -19.25
C GLN A 75 3.07 -16.11 -17.99
N GLU A 76 3.53 -14.86 -18.09
CA GLU A 76 3.43 -13.85 -17.04
C GLU A 76 2.89 -12.55 -17.63
N LYS A 77 1.83 -11.99 -17.04
CA LYS A 77 1.41 -10.61 -17.32
C LYS A 77 2.02 -9.65 -16.32
N LEU A 78 2.01 -10.07 -15.05
CA LEU A 78 2.68 -9.35 -13.97
C LEU A 78 4.11 -9.87 -13.86
N THR A 79 5.07 -9.13 -14.42
CA THR A 79 6.50 -9.47 -14.38
C THR A 79 7.18 -8.81 -13.19
N ASP A 80 8.40 -9.26 -12.88
CA ASP A 80 9.19 -8.68 -11.79
C ASP A 80 9.40 -7.18 -11.94
N THR A 81 9.68 -6.74 -13.18
CA THR A 81 9.88 -5.33 -13.54
C THR A 81 8.60 -4.52 -13.39
N LYS A 82 7.44 -5.07 -13.78
CA LYS A 82 6.15 -4.39 -13.58
C LYS A 82 5.84 -4.22 -12.09
N VAL A 83 6.01 -5.26 -11.28
CA VAL A 83 5.83 -5.17 -9.82
C VAL A 83 6.74 -4.11 -9.20
N PHE A 84 8.01 -4.09 -9.58
CA PHE A 84 8.97 -3.09 -9.10
C PHE A 84 8.51 -1.66 -9.40
N TRP A 85 8.20 -1.35 -10.66
CA TRP A 85 7.83 0.00 -11.06
C TRP A 85 6.50 0.46 -10.46
N ILE A 86 5.52 -0.45 -10.34
CA ILE A 86 4.26 -0.16 -9.66
C ILE A 86 4.54 0.26 -8.21
N ASN A 87 5.30 -0.53 -7.46
CA ASN A 87 5.57 -0.20 -6.06
C ASN A 87 6.41 1.08 -5.92
N ILE A 88 7.48 1.25 -6.70
CA ILE A 88 8.34 2.43 -6.60
C ILE A 88 7.62 3.73 -7.00
N LEU A 89 6.94 3.76 -8.15
CA LEU A 89 6.34 4.99 -8.67
C LEU A 89 4.94 5.25 -8.11
N MET A 90 4.10 4.23 -8.02
CA MET A 90 2.70 4.45 -7.64
C MET A 90 2.51 4.46 -6.14
N VAL A 91 3.30 3.69 -5.39
CA VAL A 91 3.17 3.62 -3.93
C VAL A 91 4.20 4.52 -3.29
N TRP A 92 5.49 4.24 -3.43
CA TRP A 92 6.51 4.88 -2.61
C TRP A 92 6.74 6.35 -2.96
N LEU A 93 6.78 6.71 -4.24
CA LEU A 93 6.85 8.11 -4.65
C LEU A 93 5.59 8.88 -4.22
N ALA A 94 4.40 8.29 -4.35
CA ALA A 94 3.16 8.91 -3.89
C ALA A 94 3.15 9.09 -2.36
N PHE A 95 3.54 8.08 -1.59
CA PHE A 95 3.60 8.14 -0.13
C PHE A 95 4.64 9.15 0.34
N ALA A 96 5.78 9.26 -0.35
CA ALA A 96 6.77 10.29 -0.04
C ALA A 96 6.21 11.70 -0.28
N ILE A 97 5.58 11.93 -1.43
CA ILE A 97 4.97 13.23 -1.77
C ILE A 97 3.86 13.57 -0.79
N PHE A 98 2.88 12.69 -0.57
CA PHE A 98 1.76 12.93 0.32
C PHE A 98 2.16 12.99 1.79
N GLY A 99 3.20 12.25 2.18
CA GLY A 99 3.78 12.32 3.51
C GLY A 99 4.38 13.70 3.78
N ILE A 100 5.12 14.27 2.81
CA ILE A 100 5.64 15.64 2.90
C ILE A 100 4.49 16.66 2.89
N LEU A 101 3.53 16.51 1.98
CA LEU A 101 2.39 17.42 1.88
C LEU A 101 1.47 17.35 3.12
N SER A 102 1.51 16.26 3.90
CA SER A 102 0.74 16.15 5.14
C SER A 102 1.08 17.23 6.16
N PHE A 103 2.31 17.74 6.14
CA PHE A 103 2.75 18.86 6.98
C PHE A 103 2.23 20.22 6.50
N ILE A 104 1.76 20.31 5.26
CA ILE A 104 1.06 21.50 4.74
C ILE A 104 -0.44 21.37 5.05
N ASN A 105 -1.00 20.18 4.85
CA ASN A 105 -2.36 19.87 5.24
C ASN A 105 -2.52 18.37 5.54
N ILE A 106 -3.00 18.02 6.73
CA ILE A 106 -3.11 16.63 7.18
C ILE A 106 -4.07 15.77 6.32
N GLY A 107 -4.90 16.40 5.48
CA GLY A 107 -5.70 15.72 4.46
C GLY A 107 -4.88 14.87 3.47
N PHE A 108 -3.61 15.23 3.22
CA PHE A 108 -2.72 14.36 2.45
C PHE A 108 -2.33 13.08 3.21
N GLY A 109 -2.31 13.12 4.55
CA GLY A 109 -2.22 11.92 5.38
C GLY A 109 -3.46 11.04 5.24
N LEU A 110 -4.66 11.62 5.19
CA LEU A 110 -5.89 10.87 4.87
C LEU A 110 -5.78 10.18 3.50
N LEU A 111 -5.17 10.83 2.50
CA LEU A 111 -4.96 10.23 1.18
C LEU A 111 -4.13 8.94 1.28
N ILE A 112 -3.02 8.94 2.03
CA ILE A 112 -2.20 7.74 2.29
C ILE A 112 -3.05 6.63 2.94
N ILE A 113 -3.87 6.99 3.92
CA ILE A 113 -4.76 6.06 4.62
C ILE A 113 -5.78 5.43 3.66
N ILE A 114 -6.51 6.24 2.88
CA ILE A 114 -7.54 5.74 1.96
C ILE A 114 -6.93 4.90 0.83
N PHE A 115 -5.78 5.31 0.30
CA PHE A 115 -5.06 4.54 -0.70
C PHE A 115 -4.68 3.15 -0.13
N SER A 116 -4.18 3.10 1.10
CA SER A 116 -3.84 1.85 1.79
C SER A 116 -5.05 0.97 2.03
N ILE A 117 -6.17 1.55 2.49
CA ILE A 117 -7.44 0.84 2.70
C ILE A 117 -7.89 0.15 1.41
N MET A 118 -7.85 0.86 0.27
CA MET A 118 -8.22 0.28 -1.02
C MET A 118 -7.31 -0.90 -1.39
N ASN A 119 -6.00 -0.76 -1.20
CA ASN A 119 -5.08 -1.86 -1.43
C ASN A 119 -5.41 -3.07 -0.54
N CYS A 120 -5.56 -2.87 0.77
CA CYS A 120 -5.88 -3.94 1.70
C CYS A 120 -7.21 -4.64 1.37
N MET A 121 -8.22 -3.88 0.93
CA MET A 121 -9.51 -4.44 0.51
C MET A 121 -9.35 -5.43 -0.65
N THR A 122 -8.41 -5.23 -1.57
CA THR A 122 -8.19 -6.17 -2.68
C THR A 122 -7.71 -7.55 -2.19
N HIS A 123 -6.77 -7.58 -1.25
CA HIS A 123 -6.28 -8.81 -0.64
C HIS A 123 -7.37 -9.51 0.19
N ILE A 124 -8.11 -8.76 1.01
CA ILE A 124 -9.19 -9.30 1.83
C ILE A 124 -10.30 -9.86 0.92
N ALA A 125 -10.72 -9.11 -0.10
CA ALA A 125 -11.77 -9.54 -1.03
C ALA A 125 -11.38 -10.81 -1.79
N GLU A 126 -10.16 -10.91 -2.31
CA GLU A 126 -9.69 -12.13 -2.98
C GLU A 126 -9.56 -13.31 -2.00
N GLY A 127 -9.13 -13.06 -0.76
CA GLY A 127 -9.09 -14.09 0.29
C GLY A 127 -10.47 -14.65 0.63
N VAL A 128 -11.47 -13.78 0.80
CA VAL A 128 -12.86 -14.16 1.06
C VAL A 128 -13.46 -14.90 -0.14
N LYS A 129 -13.30 -14.35 -1.34
CA LYS A 129 -13.84 -14.91 -2.58
C LYS A 129 -13.31 -16.31 -2.86
N ARG A 130 -12.02 -16.54 -2.61
CA ARG A 130 -11.36 -17.83 -2.87
C ARG A 130 -11.35 -18.77 -1.67
N LYS A 131 -11.76 -18.26 -0.49
CA LYS A 131 -11.69 -18.98 0.79
C LYS A 131 -10.29 -19.55 1.07
N SER A 132 -9.27 -18.79 0.70
CA SER A 132 -7.87 -19.19 0.80
C SER A 132 -6.98 -18.02 1.19
N TRP A 133 -5.88 -18.30 1.86
CA TRP A 133 -4.85 -17.29 2.08
C TRP A 133 -4.26 -16.80 0.75
N ASN A 134 -3.86 -15.53 0.70
CA ASN A 134 -3.07 -14.95 -0.39
C ASN A 134 -1.90 -14.14 0.18
N PRO A 135 -0.78 -14.02 -0.57
CA PRO A 135 0.36 -13.21 -0.14
C PRO A 135 -0.05 -11.77 0.17
N GLY A 136 0.20 -11.34 1.40
CA GLY A 136 -0.18 -10.02 1.91
C GLY A 136 -1.45 -9.99 2.76
N LEU A 137 -2.24 -11.08 2.80
CA LEU A 137 -3.55 -11.07 3.48
C LEU A 137 -3.48 -10.74 4.97
N VAL A 138 -2.47 -11.24 5.69
CA VAL A 138 -2.38 -11.06 7.15
C VAL A 138 -2.10 -9.60 7.47
N MET A 139 -1.06 -9.05 6.86
CA MET A 139 -0.66 -7.67 7.03
C MET A 139 -1.69 -6.71 6.44
N ALA A 140 -2.33 -7.05 5.32
CA ALA A 140 -3.43 -6.27 4.77
C ALA A 140 -4.60 -6.17 5.76
N SER A 141 -4.95 -7.28 6.42
CA SER A 141 -6.01 -7.30 7.42
C SER A 141 -5.67 -6.44 8.64
N LEU A 142 -4.44 -6.55 9.14
CA LEU A 142 -3.95 -5.72 10.25
C LEU A 142 -3.92 -4.23 9.88
N GLN A 143 -3.32 -3.92 8.73
CA GLN A 143 -3.21 -2.55 8.22
C GLN A 143 -4.59 -1.95 7.96
N PHE A 144 -5.55 -2.71 7.43
CA PHE A 144 -6.92 -2.26 7.21
C PHE A 144 -7.57 -1.80 8.52
N LEU A 145 -7.50 -2.61 9.59
CA LEU A 145 -8.09 -2.26 10.88
C LEU A 145 -7.45 -1.01 11.49
N ILE A 146 -6.12 -0.92 11.48
CA ILE A 146 -5.41 0.26 11.99
C ILE A 146 -5.73 1.49 11.13
N SER A 147 -5.87 1.32 9.82
CA SER A 147 -6.21 2.40 8.89
C SER A 147 -7.62 2.94 9.09
N LEU A 148 -8.60 2.10 9.44
CA LEU A 148 -9.93 2.57 9.79
C LEU A 148 -9.88 3.49 11.02
N PHE A 149 -9.14 3.08 12.04
CA PHE A 149 -8.94 3.90 13.23
C PHE A 149 -8.17 5.19 12.90
N ALA A 150 -7.10 5.10 12.10
CA ALA A 150 -6.32 6.25 11.67
C ALA A 150 -7.17 7.26 10.88
N ALA A 151 -8.01 6.78 9.95
CA ALA A 151 -8.92 7.63 9.17
C ALA A 151 -9.91 8.36 10.08
N TYR A 152 -10.50 7.64 11.05
CA TYR A 152 -11.36 8.24 12.06
C TYR A 152 -10.63 9.32 12.86
N TYR A 153 -9.43 9.00 13.38
CA TYR A 153 -8.66 9.90 14.23
C TYR A 153 -8.28 11.19 13.51
N VAL A 154 -7.71 11.07 12.30
CA VAL A 154 -7.35 12.22 11.45
C VAL A 154 -8.58 13.06 11.13
N THR A 155 -9.72 12.40 10.87
CA THR A 155 -10.99 13.08 10.57
C THR A 155 -11.48 13.94 11.72
N VAL A 156 -11.43 13.43 12.95
CA VAL A 156 -11.96 14.13 14.13
C VAL A 156 -10.99 15.17 14.66
N HIS A 157 -9.68 14.93 14.57
CA HIS A 157 -8.67 15.71 15.29
C HIS A 157 -7.75 16.55 14.39
N GLY A 158 -7.77 16.37 13.07
CA GLY A 158 -6.85 17.06 12.16
C GLY A 158 -7.50 17.78 10.97
N LEU A 159 -8.63 17.30 10.45
CA LEU A 159 -9.17 17.83 9.20
C LEU A 159 -10.04 19.08 9.38
N ASP A 160 -9.71 20.14 8.65
CA ASP A 160 -10.52 21.37 8.61
C ASP A 160 -11.85 21.18 7.85
N ASN A 161 -11.82 20.47 6.72
CA ASN A 161 -12.99 20.17 5.89
C ASN A 161 -13.08 18.68 5.57
N PRO A 162 -13.60 17.87 6.51
CA PRO A 162 -13.66 16.42 6.36
C PRO A 162 -14.36 15.97 5.08
N VAL A 163 -15.50 16.56 4.75
CA VAL A 163 -16.31 16.12 3.59
C VAL A 163 -15.53 16.26 2.30
N VAL A 164 -14.89 17.41 2.07
CA VAL A 164 -14.09 17.65 0.85
C VAL A 164 -12.90 16.70 0.79
N TRP A 165 -12.20 16.49 1.91
CA TRP A 165 -11.06 15.58 1.96
C TRP A 165 -11.46 14.12 1.73
N TRP A 166 -12.55 13.65 2.32
CA TRP A 166 -13.06 12.29 2.09
C TRP A 166 -13.46 12.08 0.62
N PHE A 167 -14.20 13.01 0.03
CA PHE A 167 -14.56 12.92 -1.39
C PHE A 167 -13.32 12.94 -2.30
N GLY A 168 -12.40 13.87 -2.08
CA GLY A 168 -11.19 14.02 -2.87
C GLY A 168 -10.27 12.80 -2.78
N THR A 169 -10.04 12.27 -1.57
CA THR A 169 -9.15 11.13 -1.34
C THR A 169 -9.73 9.82 -1.85
N ILE A 170 -11.05 9.58 -1.71
CA ILE A 170 -11.72 8.42 -2.30
C ILE A 170 -11.67 8.49 -3.82
N LEU A 171 -12.05 9.64 -4.42
CA LEU A 171 -12.05 9.79 -5.87
C LEU A 171 -10.64 9.58 -6.45
N PHE A 172 -9.64 10.24 -5.85
CA PHE A 172 -8.25 10.07 -6.25
C PHE A 172 -7.81 8.61 -6.16
N SER A 173 -8.07 7.96 -5.03
CA SER A 173 -7.64 6.57 -4.80
C SER A 173 -8.32 5.60 -5.77
N ILE A 174 -9.61 5.77 -6.08
CA ILE A 174 -10.30 4.96 -7.10
C ILE A 174 -9.63 5.13 -8.46
N VAL A 175 -9.41 6.37 -8.89
CA VAL A 175 -8.80 6.67 -10.19
C VAL A 175 -7.40 6.06 -10.27
N ALA A 176 -6.58 6.24 -9.23
CA ALA A 176 -5.22 5.70 -9.18
C ALA A 176 -5.21 4.16 -9.28
N HIS A 177 -6.07 3.47 -8.54
CA HIS A 177 -6.16 2.00 -8.60
C HIS A 177 -6.69 1.53 -9.96
N VAL A 178 -7.70 2.18 -10.55
CA VAL A 178 -8.22 1.83 -11.88
C VAL A 178 -7.14 1.99 -12.95
N LEU A 179 -6.36 3.07 -12.92
CA LEU A 179 -5.26 3.30 -13.83
C LEU A 179 -4.17 2.24 -13.67
N LEU A 180 -3.84 1.87 -12.43
CA LEU A 180 -2.88 0.80 -12.13
C LEU A 180 -3.36 -0.54 -12.67
N PHE A 181 -4.62 -0.93 -12.41
CA PHE A 181 -5.17 -2.17 -12.94
C PHE A 181 -5.16 -2.19 -14.47
N LYS A 182 -5.51 -1.07 -15.13
CA LYS A 182 -5.43 -0.97 -16.58
C LYS A 182 -4.00 -1.18 -17.08
N LEU A 183 -3.02 -0.50 -16.48
CA LEU A 183 -1.60 -0.59 -16.84
C LEU A 183 -1.04 -2.01 -16.66
N VAL A 184 -1.48 -2.71 -15.60
CA VAL A 184 -1.11 -4.12 -15.36
C VAL A 184 -1.76 -5.06 -16.37
N MET A 185 -3.01 -4.79 -16.77
CA MET A 185 -3.82 -5.69 -17.58
C MET A 185 -3.64 -5.49 -19.09
N THR A 186 -3.12 -4.34 -19.53
CA THR A 186 -2.71 -4.12 -20.93
C THR A 186 -1.62 -5.10 -21.32
N LYS A 187 -1.85 -5.82 -22.43
CA LYS A 187 -0.85 -6.70 -23.04
C LYS A 187 0.30 -5.84 -23.57
N ASP A 188 1.52 -6.27 -23.33
CA ASP A 188 2.63 -5.96 -24.24
C ASP A 188 2.45 -6.81 -25.51
#